data_AF-A0A955MKU8-F1
#
_entry.id   AF-A0A955MKU8-F1
#
_cell.length_a   1.000
_cell.length_b   1.000
_cell.length_c   1.000
_cell.angle_alpha   90.00
_cell.angle_beta   90.00
_cell.angle_gamma   90.00
#
_symmetry.space_group_name_H-M   'P 1'
#
loop_
_entity.id
_entity.type
_entity.pdbx_description
1 polymer ?
#
loop_
_entity_poly.entity_id
_entity_poly.type
_entity_poly.pdbx_seq_one_letter_code
_entity_poly.pdbx_strand_id
1 'polypeptide(L)'
;MVDGIGSIEVSDEVIRSIINVCSSEVPGIAGVSEETFMNGAFKMLRSTEFPKGIRITDDEETSGKKVDVSVQIEFGVAIPAVACEFQKKVKNQVERIAGISVSEVNIHVDGVQASVETPTGPRVVTPPETFGAGQSAEDEDEAEIASETQD
;
A
#
# COMPACT_ATOMS: atom_id res chain seq x y z
N MET A 1 -17.75 -40.05 33.34
CA MET A 1 -16.89 -39.05 34.00
C MET A 1 -15.50 -39.29 33.46
N VAL A 2 -14.88 -38.43 32.67
CA VAL A 2 -14.97 -36.96 32.57
C VAL A 2 -15.03 -36.59 31.08
N ASP A 3 -15.76 -35.53 30.76
CA ASP A 3 -15.88 -34.92 29.43
C ASP A 3 -14.50 -34.69 28.80
N GLY A 4 -14.35 -35.08 27.53
CA GLY A 4 -13.14 -34.85 26.76
C GLY A 4 -12.85 -33.36 26.70
N ILE A 5 -11.83 -32.93 27.44
CA ILE A 5 -11.31 -31.56 27.42
C ILE A 5 -11.00 -31.17 25.97
N GLY A 6 -11.81 -30.26 25.42
CA GLY A 6 -11.63 -29.71 24.09
C GLY A 6 -10.26 -29.03 24.00
N SER A 7 -9.46 -29.41 23.00
CA SER A 7 -8.23 -28.70 22.65
C SER A 7 -8.61 -27.37 22.01
N ILE A 8 -8.13 -26.26 22.58
CA ILE A 8 -8.27 -24.94 21.97
C ILE A 8 -7.04 -24.75 21.08
N GLU A 9 -7.22 -24.99 19.78
CA GLU A 9 -6.20 -24.70 18.78
C GLU A 9 -6.45 -23.33 18.15
N VAL A 10 -5.46 -22.44 18.25
CA VAL A 10 -5.50 -21.16 17.55
C VAL A 10 -5.03 -21.37 16.12
N SER A 11 -5.92 -21.12 15.15
CA SER A 11 -5.57 -21.20 13.74
C SER A 11 -4.55 -20.13 13.35
N ASP A 12 -3.59 -20.50 12.51
CA ASP A 12 -2.57 -19.57 12.00
C ASP A 12 -3.16 -18.37 11.24
N GLU A 13 -4.40 -18.47 10.76
CA GLU A 13 -5.11 -17.35 10.14
C GLU A 13 -5.32 -16.19 11.10
N VAL A 14 -5.61 -16.48 12.37
CA VAL A 14 -5.82 -15.46 13.41
C VAL A 14 -4.52 -14.68 13.63
N ILE A 15 -3.39 -15.39 13.70
CA ILE A 15 -2.07 -14.77 13.87
C ILE A 15 -1.75 -13.85 12.70
N ARG A 16 -2.03 -14.28 11.46
CA ARG A 16 -1.85 -13.44 10.26
C ARG A 16 -2.73 -12.20 10.30
N SER A 17 -3.98 -12.33 10.74
CA SER A 17 -4.89 -11.20 10.89
C SER A 17 -4.35 -10.17 11.89
N ILE A 18 -3.82 -10.63 13.03
CA ILE A 18 -3.22 -9.76 14.04
C ILE A 18 -2.02 -9.00 13.47
N ILE A 19 -1.15 -9.65 12.72
CA ILE A 19 0.04 -9.01 12.12
C ILE A 19 -0.38 -7.94 11.11
N ASN A 20 -1.41 -8.20 10.30
CA ASN A 20 -1.98 -7.22 9.37
C ASN A 20 -2.57 -6.00 10.09
N VAL A 21 -3.20 -6.19 11.25
CA VAL A 21 -3.65 -5.07 12.06
C VAL A 21 -2.45 -4.31 12.62
N CYS A 22 -1.46 -5.01 13.16
CA CYS A 22 -0.25 -4.39 13.70
C CYS A 22 0.51 -3.57 12.66
N SER A 23 0.57 -4.02 11.40
CA SER A 23 1.33 -3.32 10.35
C SER A 23 0.72 -1.96 10.04
N SER A 24 -0.61 -1.85 10.09
CA SER A 24 -1.32 -0.59 9.90
C SER A 24 -1.18 0.36 11.09
N GLU A 25 -0.85 -0.16 12.28
CA GLU A 25 -0.72 0.63 13.49
C GLU A 25 0.73 1.06 13.80
N VAL A 26 1.74 0.59 13.06
CA VAL A 26 3.13 1.03 13.25
C VAL A 26 3.50 2.01 12.15
N PRO A 27 3.86 3.26 12.49
CA PRO A 27 4.25 4.26 11.50
C PRO A 27 5.54 3.83 10.78
N GLY A 28 5.59 4.05 9.47
CA GLY A 28 6.73 3.68 8.63
C GLY A 28 6.66 2.29 8.01
N ILE A 29 5.60 1.51 8.26
CA ILE A 29 5.33 0.28 7.51
C ILE A 29 4.34 0.62 6.40
N ALA A 30 4.79 0.52 5.14
CA ALA A 30 3.93 0.73 3.98
C ALA A 30 2.96 -0.43 3.78
N GLY A 31 3.36 -1.63 4.23
CA GLY A 31 2.53 -2.83 4.19
C GLY A 31 3.33 -4.10 4.47
N VAL A 32 2.62 -5.19 4.74
CA VAL A 32 3.20 -6.54 4.71
C VAL A 32 3.39 -6.90 3.24
N SER A 33 4.59 -7.34 2.86
CA SER A 33 4.83 -7.69 1.47
C SER A 33 4.00 -8.92 1.13
N GLU A 34 3.30 -8.81 0.01
CA GLU A 34 2.80 -9.97 -0.68
C GLU A 34 4.01 -10.77 -1.14
N GLU A 35 4.14 -12.05 -0.77
CA GLU A 35 5.21 -12.93 -1.27
C GLU A 35 5.19 -12.92 -2.80
N THR A 36 5.89 -11.95 -3.39
CA THR A 36 5.94 -11.70 -4.82
C THR A 36 7.13 -12.47 -5.36
N PHE A 37 6.99 -13.80 -5.37
CA PHE A 37 7.83 -14.67 -6.18
C PHE A 37 7.24 -14.89 -7.58
N MET A 38 6.49 -13.92 -8.12
CA MET A 38 5.88 -14.04 -9.45
C MET A 38 6.04 -12.78 -10.32
N ASN A 39 7.25 -12.27 -10.38
CA ASN A 39 7.72 -11.46 -11.51
C ASN A 39 7.78 -12.40 -12.75
N GLY A 40 7.03 -12.24 -13.83
CA GLY A 40 6.10 -11.19 -14.17
C GLY A 40 5.36 -11.50 -15.48
N ALA A 41 4.26 -12.25 -15.41
CA ALA A 41 3.34 -12.36 -16.56
C ALA A 41 1.87 -12.65 -16.21
N PHE A 42 1.52 -12.88 -14.93
CA PHE A 42 0.19 -13.42 -14.58
C PHE A 42 -0.58 -12.58 -13.55
N LYS A 43 -0.27 -11.28 -13.42
CA LYS A 43 -0.95 -10.36 -12.48
C LYS A 43 -2.43 -10.11 -12.80
N MET A 44 -2.95 -10.61 -13.92
CA MET A 44 -4.33 -10.35 -14.35
C MET A 44 -5.29 -11.54 -14.23
N LEU A 45 -4.87 -12.69 -13.67
CA LEU A 45 -5.71 -13.89 -13.67
C LEU A 45 -5.70 -14.68 -12.36
N ARG A 46 -5.86 -14.02 -11.20
CA ARG A 46 -6.36 -14.70 -10.00
C ARG A 46 -6.93 -13.71 -8.99
N SER A 47 -8.26 -13.58 -8.99
CA SER A 47 -9.00 -13.28 -7.76
C SER A 47 -8.93 -14.50 -6.87
N THR A 48 -7.84 -14.65 -6.13
CA THR A 48 -7.79 -15.50 -4.93
C THR A 48 -6.98 -14.72 -3.94
N GLU A 49 -7.69 -14.25 -2.94
CA GLU A 49 -7.23 -13.50 -1.78
C GLU A 49 -6.02 -14.21 -1.14
N PHE A 50 -5.22 -13.41 -0.43
CA PHE A 50 -4.08 -13.80 0.41
C PHE A 50 -2.69 -13.74 -0.23
N PRO A 51 -2.15 -12.53 -0.29
CA PRO A 51 -0.73 -12.33 -0.34
C PRO A 51 -0.17 -12.43 1.07
N LYS A 52 0.23 -13.64 1.50
CA LYS A 52 0.68 -13.89 2.87
C LYS A 52 2.20 -13.93 2.91
N GLY A 53 2.90 -12.79 2.87
CA GLY A 53 4.31 -12.71 3.27
C GLY A 53 4.53 -12.94 4.78
N ILE A 54 3.71 -13.81 5.39
CA ILE A 54 3.73 -14.18 6.79
C ILE A 54 3.80 -15.70 6.86
N ARG A 55 4.98 -16.19 7.24
CA ARG A 55 5.24 -17.61 7.48
C ARG A 55 5.19 -17.85 8.98
N ILE A 56 4.41 -18.86 9.37
CA ILE A 56 4.27 -19.28 10.76
C ILE A 56 4.76 -20.71 10.83
N THR A 57 5.66 -20.98 11.76
CA THR A 57 6.21 -22.31 12.01
C THR A 57 6.05 -22.64 13.48
N ASP A 58 5.56 -23.84 13.77
CA ASP A 58 5.52 -24.34 15.15
C ASP A 58 6.92 -24.73 15.61
N ASP A 59 7.32 -24.28 16.80
CA ASP A 59 8.54 -24.70 17.46
C ASP A 59 8.19 -25.81 18.46
N GLU A 60 8.52 -27.05 18.09
CA GLU A 60 8.26 -28.25 18.91
C GLU A 60 9.04 -28.26 20.24
N GLU A 61 10.13 -27.49 20.36
CA GLU A 61 11.01 -27.48 21.53
C GLU A 61 10.46 -26.57 22.65
N THR A 62 9.83 -25.45 22.28
CA THR A 62 9.37 -24.42 23.22
C THR A 62 7.85 -24.31 23.32
N SER A 63 7.09 -25.13 22.60
CA SER A 63 5.62 -25.00 22.47
C SER A 63 5.18 -23.58 22.05
N GLY A 64 6.07 -22.85 21.37
CA GLY A 64 5.83 -21.50 20.88
C GLY A 64 5.77 -21.48 19.36
N LYS A 65 5.26 -20.39 18.81
CA LYS A 65 5.23 -20.18 17.35
C LYS A 65 6.36 -19.23 16.94
N LYS A 66 7.01 -19.54 15.82
CA LYS A 66 7.92 -18.65 15.10
C LYS A 66 7.15 -17.94 14.01
N VAL A 67 7.35 -16.63 13.92
CA VAL A 67 6.67 -15.79 12.96
C VAL A 67 7.72 -15.07 12.12
N ASP A 68 7.74 -15.36 10.82
CA ASP A 68 8.51 -14.61 9.84
C ASP A 68 7.55 -13.69 9.08
N VAL A 69 7.83 -12.40 9.08
CA VAL A 69 7.03 -11.38 8.40
C VAL A 69 7.92 -10.61 7.45
N SER A 70 7.53 -10.58 6.18
CA SER A 70 8.14 -9.70 5.20
C SER A 70 7.35 -8.41 5.08
N VAL A 71 8.03 -7.26 5.15
CA VAL A 71 7.41 -5.93 5.15
C VAL A 71 8.12 -5.00 4.16
N GLN A 72 7.35 -4.05 3.63
CA GLN A 72 7.88 -2.89 2.94
C GLN A 72 7.84 -1.69 3.88
N ILE A 73 8.93 -0.95 3.94
CA ILE A 73 9.09 0.20 4.83
C ILE A 73 8.97 1.50 4.02
N GLU A 74 8.42 2.55 4.59
CA GLU A 74 8.35 3.85 3.95
C GLU A 74 9.72 4.54 3.91
N PHE A 75 9.95 5.37 2.89
CA PHE A 75 11.18 6.16 2.84
C PHE A 75 11.22 7.21 3.97
N GLY A 76 12.40 7.39 4.58
CA GLY A 76 12.62 8.44 5.58
C GLY A 76 12.46 8.01 7.04
N VAL A 77 12.22 6.72 7.32
CA VAL A 77 12.18 6.18 8.68
C VAL A 77 13.43 5.36 9.01
N ALA A 78 13.78 5.32 10.30
CA ALA A 78 14.86 4.47 10.78
C ALA A 78 14.38 3.00 10.83
N ILE A 79 14.74 2.21 9.82
CA ILE A 79 14.42 0.77 9.71
C ILE A 79 14.58 0.01 11.04
N PRO A 80 15.73 0.07 11.75
CA PRO A 80 15.89 -0.70 12.98
C PRO A 80 14.96 -0.23 14.12
N ALA A 81 14.60 1.05 14.15
CA ALA A 81 13.67 1.57 15.16
C ALA A 81 12.24 1.06 14.89
N VAL A 82 11.78 1.18 13.64
CA VAL A 82 10.46 0.70 13.20
C VAL A 82 10.35 -0.82 13.35
N ALA A 83 11.37 -1.57 12.93
CA ALA A 83 11.39 -3.02 13.07
C ALA A 83 11.32 -3.46 14.54
N CYS A 84 12.07 -2.81 15.44
CA CYS A 84 12.02 -3.13 16.87
C CYS A 84 10.63 -2.83 17.47
N GLU A 85 10.02 -1.71 17.09
CA GLU A 85 8.67 -1.35 17.50
C GLU A 85 7.65 -2.37 16.99
N PHE A 86 7.75 -2.76 15.71
CA PHE A 86 6.87 -3.75 15.10
C PHE A 86 7.00 -5.13 15.74
N GLN A 87 8.21 -5.62 16.02
CA GLN A 87 8.42 -6.90 16.72
C GLN A 87 7.73 -6.91 18.09
N LYS A 88 7.96 -5.86 18.88
CA LYS A 88 7.36 -5.73 20.22
C LYS A 88 5.84 -5.73 20.14
N LYS A 89 5.30 -5.01 19.16
CA LYS A 89 3.86 -4.88 18.99
C LYS A 89 3.21 -6.19 18.55
N VAL A 90 3.79 -6.87 17.56
CA VAL A 90 3.33 -8.19 17.11
C VAL A 90 3.37 -9.19 18.26
N LYS A 91 4.49 -9.27 18.99
CA LYS A 91 4.63 -10.18 20.13
C LYS A 91 3.53 -9.93 21.18
N ASN A 92 3.38 -8.68 21.61
CA ASN A 92 2.39 -8.31 22.62
C ASN A 92 0.96 -8.60 22.17
N GLN A 93 0.61 -8.32 20.92
CA GLN A 93 -0.74 -8.53 20.42
C GLN A 93 -1.07 -10.02 20.24
N VAL A 94 -0.11 -10.82 19.75
CA VAL A 94 -0.31 -12.27 19.62
C VAL A 94 -0.45 -12.93 20.98
N GLU A 95 0.42 -12.59 21.96
CA GLU A 95 0.30 -13.11 23.32
C GLU A 95 -1.03 -12.69 23.97
N ARG A 96 -1.48 -11.44 23.76
CA ARG A 96 -2.72 -10.92 24.33
C ARG A 96 -3.99 -11.52 23.73
N ILE A 97 -4.04 -11.72 22.42
CA ILE A 97 -5.26 -12.16 21.70
C ILE A 97 -5.33 -13.68 21.63
N ALA A 98 -4.23 -14.32 21.25
CA ALA A 98 -4.18 -15.77 21.04
C ALA A 98 -3.81 -16.53 22.32
N GLY A 99 -3.22 -15.88 23.33
CA GLY A 99 -2.83 -16.54 24.57
C GLY A 99 -1.71 -17.56 24.40
N ILE A 100 -0.96 -17.47 23.29
CA ILE A 100 0.16 -18.35 22.94
C ILE A 100 1.48 -17.60 23.07
N SER A 101 2.53 -18.30 23.48
CA SER A 101 3.89 -17.76 23.51
C SER A 101 4.49 -17.71 22.10
N VAL A 102 5.11 -16.59 21.75
CA VAL A 102 5.84 -16.41 20.49
C VAL A 102 7.33 -16.49 20.79
N SER A 103 8.00 -17.51 20.26
CA SER A 103 9.42 -17.75 20.53
C SER A 103 10.29 -16.72 19.79
N GLU A 104 10.00 -16.51 18.50
CA GLU A 104 10.80 -15.64 17.63
C GLU A 104 9.89 -14.86 16.67
N VAL A 105 10.22 -13.59 16.44
CA VAL A 105 9.59 -12.73 15.43
C VAL A 105 10.66 -12.18 14.50
N ASN A 106 10.75 -12.74 13.31
CA ASN A 106 11.70 -12.34 12.29
C ASN A 106 11.02 -11.35 11.34
N ILE A 107 11.68 -10.21 11.09
CA ILE A 107 11.21 -9.22 10.13
C ILE A 107 12.19 -9.20 8.97
N HIS A 108 11.66 -9.44 7.77
CA HIS A 108 12.37 -9.26 6.52
C HIS A 108 11.93 -7.95 5.87
N VAL A 109 12.89 -7.12 5.48
CA VAL A 109 12.60 -5.86 4.78
C VAL A 109 12.90 -6.08 3.30
N ASP A 110 11.85 -6.27 2.51
CA ASP A 110 11.97 -6.60 1.09
C ASP A 110 12.20 -5.36 0.22
N GLY A 111 11.81 -4.18 0.71
CA GLY A 111 11.94 -2.95 -0.05
C GLY A 111 11.54 -1.72 0.72
N VAL A 112 11.92 -0.57 0.17
CA VAL A 112 11.52 0.74 0.66
C VAL A 112 10.60 1.39 -0.37
N GLN A 113 9.39 1.74 0.04
CA GLN A 113 8.46 2.51 -0.77
C GLN A 113 8.76 4.00 -0.55
N ALA A 114 9.31 4.66 -1.55
CA ALA A 114 9.24 6.11 -1.62
C ALA A 114 7.86 6.46 -2.14
N SER A 115 7.07 7.20 -1.37
CA SER A 115 5.90 7.91 -1.89
C SER A 115 6.39 9.00 -2.85
N VAL A 116 6.83 8.59 -4.04
CA VAL A 116 6.76 9.46 -5.20
C VAL A 116 5.27 9.62 -5.42
N GLU A 117 4.70 10.73 -4.94
CA GLU A 117 3.48 11.26 -5.54
C GLU A 117 3.77 11.33 -7.03
N THR A 118 3.34 10.30 -7.76
CA THR A 118 3.23 10.41 -9.19
C THR A 118 2.14 11.46 -9.37
N PRO A 119 2.40 12.60 -10.02
CA PRO A 119 1.35 13.56 -10.28
C PRO A 119 0.32 12.87 -11.18
N THR A 120 -0.68 12.26 -10.56
CA THR A 120 -1.74 11.51 -11.20
C THR A 120 -2.88 12.49 -11.46
N GLY A 121 -2.56 13.51 -12.24
CA GLY A 121 -3.56 14.34 -12.91
C GLY A 121 -3.45 14.06 -14.41
N PRO A 122 -4.56 13.92 -15.15
CA PRO A 122 -4.47 13.87 -16.60
C PRO A 122 -3.73 15.14 -17.03
N ARG A 123 -2.59 14.99 -17.73
CA ARG A 123 -2.03 16.10 -18.50
C ARG A 123 -3.10 16.45 -19.54
N VAL A 124 -3.94 17.43 -19.23
CA VAL A 124 -4.58 18.24 -20.26
C VAL A 124 -3.43 18.99 -20.91
N VAL A 125 -2.77 18.33 -21.85
CA VAL A 125 -2.11 19.03 -22.94
C VAL A 125 -3.25 19.72 -23.67
N THR A 126 -3.60 20.94 -23.25
CA THR A 126 -4.32 21.82 -24.15
C THR A 126 -3.45 21.87 -25.39
N PRO A 127 -3.89 21.37 -26.55
CA PRO A 127 -3.15 21.59 -27.78
C PRO A 127 -2.91 23.09 -27.88
N PRO A 128 -1.72 23.55 -28.33
CA PRO A 128 -1.56 24.96 -28.65
C PRO A 128 -2.70 25.31 -29.59
N GLU A 129 -3.45 26.37 -29.25
CA GLU A 129 -4.56 26.83 -30.06
C GLU A 129 -4.10 26.81 -31.51
N THR A 130 -4.80 26.00 -32.31
CA THR A 130 -4.50 25.88 -33.73
C THR A 130 -4.65 27.28 -34.27
N PHE A 131 -3.52 27.89 -34.63
CA PHE A 131 -3.46 29.13 -35.39
C PHE A 131 -4.54 29.05 -36.46
N GLY A 132 -5.56 29.89 -36.33
CA GLY A 132 -6.72 29.90 -37.19
C GLY A 132 -6.28 29.94 -38.65
N ALA A 133 -6.39 28.81 -39.33
CA ALA A 133 -6.50 28.81 -40.77
C ALA A 133 -7.86 29.44 -41.08
N GLY A 134 -7.83 30.45 -41.94
CA GLY A 134 -8.89 31.43 -42.08
C GLY A 134 -10.24 30.86 -42.47
N GLN A 135 -11.27 31.62 -42.13
CA GLN A 135 -12.49 31.68 -42.91
C GLN A 135 -12.67 33.11 -43.41
N SER A 136 -12.85 33.15 -44.71
CA SER A 136 -13.06 34.30 -45.56
C SER A 136 -14.42 34.95 -45.30
N ALA A 137 -14.48 36.23 -45.69
CA ALA A 137 -15.64 36.98 -46.16
C ALA A 137 -16.62 37.50 -45.11
N GLU A 138 -16.42 38.76 -44.70
CA GLU A 138 -17.49 39.77 -44.68
C GLU A 138 -16.87 41.09 -45.19
N ASP A 139 -17.14 41.40 -46.47
CA ASP A 139 -17.04 42.75 -47.03
C ASP A 139 -18.23 43.54 -46.47
N GLU A 140 -18.04 44.47 -45.53
CA GLU A 140 -18.95 45.61 -45.35
C GLU A 140 -18.18 46.86 -44.91
N ASP A 141 -18.17 47.80 -45.86
CA ASP A 141 -18.17 49.25 -45.76
C ASP A 141 -16.95 50.05 -45.26
N GLU A 142 -16.49 50.87 -46.20
CA GLU A 142 -15.51 51.94 -46.03
C GLU A 142 -15.94 52.92 -44.93
N ALA A 143 -15.01 53.21 -44.02
CA ALA A 143 -15.00 54.48 -43.33
C ALA A 143 -14.65 55.57 -44.36
N GLU A 144 -15.41 56.67 -44.40
CA GLU A 144 -14.83 58.02 -44.35
C GLU A 144 -15.89 59.04 -43.90
N ILE A 145 -15.57 59.59 -42.74
CA ILE A 145 -16.03 60.85 -42.17
C ILE A 145 -15.89 62.02 -43.17
N ALA A 146 -16.96 62.80 -43.35
CA ALA A 146 -16.82 64.19 -43.78
C ALA A 146 -17.84 65.08 -43.06
N SER A 147 -17.32 65.77 -42.03
CA SER A 147 -17.57 67.16 -41.63
C SER A 147 -19.01 67.66 -41.46
N GLU A 148 -19.28 68.08 -40.21
CA GLU A 148 -20.32 69.02 -39.81
C GLU A 148 -19.92 70.48 -40.14
N THR A 149 -20.93 71.30 -40.53
CA THR A 149 -20.99 72.79 -40.61
C THR A 149 -20.24 73.47 -41.78
N GLN A 150 -20.75 74.48 -42.52
CA GLN A 150 -21.71 75.53 -42.19
C GLN A 150 -22.14 76.29 -43.48
N ASP A 151 -23.38 76.82 -43.49
CA ASP A 151 -24.00 77.86 -44.36
C ASP A 151 -24.08 77.66 -45.89
#